data_AF-A0A1S2W570-F1
#
_entry.id   AF-A0A1S2W570-F1
#
_cell.length_a   1.000
_cell.length_b   1.000
_cell.length_c   1.000
_cell.angle_alpha   90.00
_cell.angle_beta   90.00
_cell.angle_gamma   90.00
#
_symmetry.space_group_name_H-M   'P 1'
#
loop_
_entity.id
_entity.type
_entity.pdbx_description
1 polymer ?
#
loop_
_entity_poly.entity_id
_entity_poly.type
_entity_poly.pdbx_seq_one_letter_code
_entity_poly.pdbx_strand_id
1 'polypeptide(L)'
;MEFTHWKRRLQDHFEQMGFDLRIERLAMQDILKLEATHGAFLFFPITVHLYERMGWQMIAVESHHPPEVDDLFAEAQVQSLFQMTMMTFEEEERELILGFYSNTGRYLTDPASPTGQLVRVIEEEWNEGDALRIKTFEPFPGLFVAPSFAHQTYAFAADGDKWQVLVGRTGRPASDYRFDGTVLTPHRVPEGELFTRIPIVVPLERFEEMRTQLQLEQTEILTFLEQAMKTIREFDPSFGFAWRGTVTFFHGVPVNPFAQRLWLENGQKRFRIMQQGSSRILAIGATSAEAIHSLDQAVGVGEPEGTPVSSVGQFILGIWKQFESDEATYMTDVDCEGISRQQVENRIRHSLARREPIEWLTQTQNSNDVCQFAGLTFTFPHRPPGIVHIKRAEDVSSS
;
A
#
# COMPACT_ATOMS: atom_id res chain seq x y z
N MET A 1 -31.67 -14.13 27.42
CA MET A 1 -30.38 -13.78 26.79
C MET A 1 -30.43 -14.46 25.44
N GLU A 2 -30.81 -13.72 24.40
CA GLU A 2 -31.20 -14.26 23.10
C GLU A 2 -30.00 -14.89 22.41
N PHE A 3 -29.99 -16.22 22.41
CA PHE A 3 -29.10 -17.03 21.59
C PHE A 3 -29.45 -16.72 20.11
N THR A 4 -28.46 -16.29 19.32
CA THR A 4 -28.14 -16.98 18.06
C THR A 4 -29.32 -17.27 17.11
N HIS A 5 -30.25 -16.34 16.87
CA HIS A 5 -31.36 -16.65 15.97
C HIS A 5 -30.76 -16.99 14.58
N TRP A 6 -29.97 -16.08 13.98
CA TRP A 6 -29.41 -16.27 12.63
C TRP A 6 -28.41 -17.43 12.55
N LYS A 7 -27.48 -17.59 13.52
CA LYS A 7 -26.48 -18.68 13.51
C LYS A 7 -27.16 -20.05 13.53
N ARG A 8 -28.27 -20.19 14.27
CA ARG A 8 -29.04 -21.44 14.31
C ARG A 8 -29.79 -21.69 13.01
N ARG A 9 -30.45 -20.68 12.44
CA ARG A 9 -31.12 -20.83 11.14
C ARG A 9 -30.15 -21.17 10.02
N LEU A 10 -28.97 -20.56 10.02
CA LEU A 10 -27.93 -20.88 9.06
C LEU A 10 -27.43 -22.32 9.22
N GLN A 11 -27.26 -22.79 10.46
CA GLN A 11 -26.96 -24.20 10.73
C GLN A 11 -28.05 -25.13 10.17
N ASP A 12 -29.33 -24.85 10.48
CA ASP A 12 -30.45 -25.65 9.99
C ASP A 12 -30.52 -25.63 8.44
N HIS A 13 -30.17 -24.50 7.81
CA HIS A 13 -30.08 -24.38 6.36
C HIS A 13 -28.96 -25.25 5.77
N PHE A 14 -27.76 -25.28 6.38
CA PHE A 14 -26.69 -26.21 5.97
C PHE A 14 -27.11 -27.69 6.10
N GLU A 15 -27.78 -28.06 7.18
CA GLU A 15 -28.29 -29.43 7.37
C GLU A 15 -29.34 -29.79 6.30
N GLN A 16 -30.23 -28.86 5.93
CA GLN A 16 -31.21 -29.04 4.85
C GLN A 16 -30.55 -29.20 3.47
N MET A 17 -29.43 -28.53 3.24
CA MET A 17 -28.62 -28.71 2.02
C MET A 17 -27.89 -30.05 1.98
N GLY A 18 -27.89 -30.83 3.07
CA GLY A 18 -27.30 -32.16 3.14
C GLY A 18 -25.87 -32.20 3.73
N PHE A 19 -25.42 -31.13 4.38
CA PHE A 19 -24.10 -31.12 5.03
C PHE A 19 -24.14 -31.94 6.32
N ASP A 20 -23.10 -32.76 6.54
CA ASP A 20 -22.83 -33.34 7.86
C ASP A 20 -22.03 -32.33 8.68
N LEU A 21 -22.59 -31.92 9.84
CA LEU A 21 -22.06 -30.84 10.69
C LEU A 21 -21.57 -31.37 12.03
N ARG A 22 -20.34 -31.01 12.41
CA ARG A 22 -19.89 -31.08 13.80
C ARG A 22 -19.83 -29.67 14.39
N ILE A 23 -20.47 -29.51 15.54
CA ILE A 23 -20.70 -28.19 16.14
C ILE A 23 -19.84 -28.04 17.39
N GLU A 24 -19.02 -27.00 17.41
CA GLU A 24 -18.23 -26.60 18.56
C GLU A 24 -18.61 -25.18 18.99
N ARG A 25 -18.98 -25.01 20.26
CA ARG A 25 -19.37 -23.71 20.83
C ARG A 25 -18.20 -23.12 21.62
N LEU A 26 -17.68 -21.99 21.16
CA LEU A 26 -16.63 -21.26 21.84
C LEU A 26 -17.27 -20.20 22.74
N ALA A 27 -17.70 -20.65 23.93
CA ALA A 27 -18.56 -19.89 24.85
C ALA A 27 -17.98 -18.54 25.33
N MET A 28 -16.67 -18.32 25.25
CA MET A 28 -16.05 -17.05 25.67
C MET A 28 -16.13 -15.95 24.61
N GLN A 29 -16.54 -16.23 23.37
CA GLN A 29 -16.47 -15.27 22.26
C GLN A 29 -17.78 -15.15 21.45
N ASP A 30 -18.86 -15.84 21.86
CA ASP A 30 -20.09 -15.98 21.06
C ASP A 30 -19.81 -16.40 19.60
N ILE A 31 -18.94 -17.40 19.45
CA ILE A 31 -18.55 -17.95 18.15
C ILE A 31 -19.09 -19.37 18.04
N LEU A 32 -19.72 -19.65 16.91
CA LEU A 32 -20.13 -20.99 16.53
C LEU A 32 -19.19 -21.52 15.44
N LYS A 33 -18.50 -22.61 15.71
CA LYS A 33 -17.69 -23.32 14.73
C LYS A 33 -18.46 -24.53 14.22
N LEU A 34 -18.57 -24.62 12.89
CA LEU A 34 -19.23 -25.70 12.17
C LEU A 34 -18.18 -26.39 11.29
N GLU A 35 -17.82 -27.63 11.59
CA GLU A 35 -17.05 -28.45 10.65
C GLU A 35 -18.06 -29.10 9.71
N ALA A 36 -18.01 -28.74 8.44
CA ALA A 36 -19.01 -29.12 7.45
C ALA A 36 -18.36 -29.96 6.34
N THR A 37 -19.00 -31.08 6.01
CA THR A 37 -18.56 -31.95 4.90
C THR A 37 -19.73 -32.24 3.97
N HIS A 38 -19.49 -32.10 2.66
CA HIS A 38 -20.50 -32.40 1.65
C HIS A 38 -19.87 -32.97 0.37
N GLY A 39 -19.84 -34.29 0.26
CA GLY A 39 -19.15 -35.00 -0.83
C GLY A 39 -19.66 -34.72 -2.24
N ALA A 40 -20.81 -34.06 -2.41
CA ALA A 40 -21.31 -33.64 -3.72
C ALA A 40 -21.08 -32.16 -4.09
N PHE A 41 -20.73 -31.30 -3.11
CA PHE A 41 -20.57 -29.85 -3.33
C PHE A 41 -19.13 -29.39 -3.17
N LEU A 42 -18.36 -30.06 -2.31
CA LEU A 42 -16.96 -29.76 -2.05
C LEU A 42 -16.14 -31.06 -2.09
N PHE A 43 -14.98 -31.01 -2.74
CA PHE A 43 -14.03 -32.13 -2.74
C PHE A 43 -13.21 -32.23 -1.44
N PHE A 44 -13.43 -31.32 -0.50
CA PHE A 44 -12.68 -31.20 0.74
C PHE A 44 -13.58 -30.72 1.88
N PRO A 45 -13.23 -31.03 3.15
CA PRO A 45 -13.93 -30.51 4.31
C PRO A 45 -13.70 -29.00 4.47
N ILE A 46 -14.68 -28.29 5.03
CA ILE A 46 -14.56 -26.88 5.40
C ILE A 46 -14.87 -26.69 6.88
N THR A 47 -14.33 -25.63 7.46
CA THR A 47 -14.72 -25.10 8.77
C THR A 47 -15.35 -23.74 8.57
N VAL A 48 -16.53 -23.53 9.15
CA VAL A 48 -17.27 -22.28 9.11
C VAL A 48 -17.33 -21.70 10.52
N HIS A 49 -16.85 -20.48 10.69
CA HIS A 49 -16.96 -19.70 11.92
C HIS A 49 -18.04 -18.64 11.76
N LEU A 50 -19.04 -18.69 12.64
CA LEU A 50 -20.12 -17.72 12.72
C LEU A 50 -19.94 -16.84 13.94
N TYR A 51 -19.84 -15.54 13.73
CA TYR A 51 -19.61 -14.56 14.80
C TYR A 51 -20.16 -13.20 14.40
N GLU A 52 -20.23 -12.28 15.35
CA GLU A 52 -20.61 -10.90 15.10
C GLU A 52 -19.41 -10.00 15.30
N ARG A 53 -19.15 -9.12 14.33
CA ARG A 53 -18.04 -8.16 14.44
C ARG A 53 -18.38 -6.89 13.69
N MET A 54 -18.20 -5.74 14.34
CA MET A 54 -18.42 -4.43 13.72
C MET A 54 -19.81 -4.29 13.06
N GLY A 55 -20.83 -4.89 13.68
CA GLY A 55 -22.21 -4.89 13.18
C GLY A 55 -22.52 -5.88 12.06
N TRP A 56 -21.54 -6.67 11.62
CA TRP A 56 -21.71 -7.72 10.63
C TRP A 56 -22.07 -9.05 11.27
N GLN A 57 -22.97 -9.81 10.62
CA GLN A 57 -23.07 -11.25 10.80
C GLN A 57 -22.02 -11.94 9.93
N MET A 58 -20.91 -12.34 10.54
CA MET A 58 -19.74 -12.86 9.85
C MET A 58 -19.83 -14.37 9.62
N ILE A 59 -19.48 -14.78 8.40
CA ILE A 59 -19.35 -16.20 8.01
C ILE A 59 -17.92 -16.41 7.47
N ALA A 60 -16.99 -16.74 8.35
CA ALA A 60 -15.63 -17.05 7.91
C ALA A 60 -15.51 -18.53 7.55
N VAL A 61 -15.05 -18.83 6.34
CA VAL A 61 -14.86 -20.18 5.83
C VAL A 61 -13.37 -20.45 5.71
N GLU A 62 -12.95 -21.59 6.22
CA GLU A 62 -11.62 -22.17 6.02
C GLU A 62 -11.78 -23.50 5.31
N SER A 63 -10.99 -23.75 4.27
CA SER A 63 -10.98 -25.04 3.59
C SER A 63 -9.76 -25.86 3.98
N HIS A 64 -9.98 -27.15 4.19
CA HIS A 64 -8.96 -28.13 4.54
C HIS A 64 -8.59 -28.95 3.31
N HIS A 65 -8.34 -28.28 2.18
CA HIS A 65 -7.98 -28.94 0.94
C HIS A 65 -6.52 -29.42 0.96
N PRO A 66 -6.19 -30.54 0.30
CA PRO A 66 -4.82 -31.00 0.17
C PRO A 66 -3.92 -29.99 -0.57
N PRO A 67 -2.60 -29.93 -0.30
CA PRO A 67 -1.68 -28.98 -0.94
C PRO A 67 -1.63 -29.07 -2.47
N GLU A 68 -2.09 -30.17 -3.07
CA GLU A 68 -2.15 -30.35 -4.52
C GLU A 68 -3.35 -29.61 -5.17
N VAL A 69 -4.33 -29.19 -4.36
CA VAL A 69 -5.47 -28.40 -4.82
C VAL A 69 -5.08 -26.92 -4.79
N ASP A 70 -5.24 -26.25 -5.92
CA ASP A 70 -4.94 -24.82 -6.06
C ASP A 70 -5.93 -23.95 -5.26
N ASP A 71 -5.41 -22.93 -4.58
CA ASP A 71 -6.18 -22.01 -3.74
C ASP A 71 -7.29 -21.31 -4.53
N LEU A 72 -7.03 -20.95 -5.80
CA LEU A 72 -8.02 -20.29 -6.65
C LEU A 72 -9.18 -21.23 -7.02
N PHE A 73 -8.89 -22.51 -7.23
CA PHE A 73 -9.92 -23.52 -7.47
C PHE A 73 -10.76 -23.77 -6.22
N ALA A 74 -10.12 -23.85 -5.05
CA ALA A 74 -10.83 -23.96 -3.77
C ALA A 74 -11.68 -22.72 -3.48
N GLU A 75 -11.15 -21.52 -3.71
CA GLU A 75 -11.85 -20.24 -3.59
C GLU A 75 -13.10 -20.20 -4.48
N ALA A 76 -13.02 -20.63 -5.73
CA ALA A 76 -14.17 -20.66 -6.64
C ALA A 76 -15.29 -21.58 -6.18
N GLN A 77 -14.96 -22.76 -5.63
CA GLN A 77 -15.95 -23.67 -5.05
C GLN A 77 -16.60 -23.08 -3.79
N VAL A 78 -15.79 -22.51 -2.88
CA VAL A 78 -16.30 -21.88 -1.66
C VAL A 78 -17.18 -20.68 -1.99
N GLN A 79 -16.79 -19.86 -2.99
CA GLN A 79 -17.60 -18.76 -3.47
C GLN A 79 -18.95 -19.26 -4.03
N SER A 80 -18.94 -20.34 -4.81
CA SER A 80 -20.16 -20.90 -5.41
C SER A 80 -21.11 -21.44 -4.34
N LEU A 81 -20.57 -22.13 -3.33
CA LEU A 81 -21.33 -22.57 -2.16
C LEU A 81 -21.92 -21.36 -1.42
N PHE A 82 -21.09 -20.35 -1.12
CA PHE A 82 -21.52 -19.16 -0.40
C PHE A 82 -22.66 -18.45 -1.14
N GLN A 83 -22.55 -18.26 -2.46
CA GLN A 83 -23.61 -17.64 -3.26
C GLN A 83 -24.91 -18.45 -3.22
N MET A 84 -24.83 -19.78 -3.34
CA MET A 84 -26.02 -20.64 -3.26
C MET A 84 -26.69 -20.58 -1.90
N THR A 85 -25.92 -20.57 -0.81
CA THR A 85 -26.44 -20.55 0.56
C THR A 85 -26.97 -19.16 0.94
N MET A 86 -26.30 -18.09 0.52
CA MET A 86 -26.56 -16.73 1.01
C MET A 86 -27.63 -15.98 0.25
N MET A 87 -27.79 -16.22 -1.05
CA MET A 87 -28.83 -15.55 -1.85
C MET A 87 -30.23 -15.77 -1.23
N THR A 88 -30.50 -16.99 -0.74
CA THR A 88 -31.78 -17.30 -0.08
C THR A 88 -31.83 -16.77 1.35
N PHE A 89 -30.71 -16.84 2.08
CA PHE A 89 -30.69 -16.50 3.50
C PHE A 89 -30.69 -14.98 3.76
N GLU A 90 -29.97 -14.18 2.99
CA GLU A 90 -29.91 -12.72 3.19
C GLU A 90 -31.26 -12.04 2.84
N GLU A 91 -31.95 -12.53 1.80
CA GLU A 91 -33.31 -12.08 1.44
C GLU A 91 -34.36 -12.37 2.53
N GLU A 92 -34.27 -13.56 3.14
CA GLU A 92 -35.21 -13.99 4.18
C GLU A 92 -34.97 -13.26 5.51
N GLU A 93 -33.71 -13.01 5.85
CA GLU A 93 -33.33 -12.56 7.19
C GLU A 93 -33.17 -11.05 7.34
N ARG A 94 -32.96 -10.32 6.24
CA ARG A 94 -32.68 -8.86 6.26
C ARG A 94 -31.50 -8.49 7.18
N GLU A 95 -30.54 -9.39 7.30
CA GLU A 95 -29.32 -9.22 8.08
C GLU A 95 -28.17 -8.77 7.15
N LEU A 96 -27.12 -8.16 7.70
CA LEU A 96 -25.95 -7.72 6.94
C LEU A 96 -24.86 -8.78 7.01
N ILE A 97 -24.88 -9.68 6.03
CA ILE A 97 -24.03 -10.86 6.04
C ILE A 97 -22.75 -10.61 5.28
N LEU A 98 -21.62 -10.86 5.94
CA LEU A 98 -20.31 -10.77 5.32
C LEU A 98 -19.55 -12.10 5.42
N GLY A 99 -19.25 -12.67 4.27
CA GLY A 99 -18.42 -13.86 4.16
C GLY A 99 -16.94 -13.52 4.06
N PHE A 100 -16.09 -14.40 4.58
CA PHE A 100 -14.64 -14.27 4.48
C PHE A 100 -14.00 -15.64 4.25
N TYR A 101 -13.25 -15.79 3.15
CA TYR A 101 -12.50 -17.01 2.88
C TYR A 101 -11.07 -16.88 3.41
N SER A 102 -10.78 -17.62 4.48
CA SER A 102 -9.58 -17.44 5.30
C SER A 102 -8.28 -17.80 4.56
N ASN A 103 -8.32 -18.81 3.68
CA ASN A 103 -7.13 -19.28 2.97
C ASN A 103 -6.53 -18.20 2.05
N THR A 104 -7.38 -17.39 1.39
CA THR A 104 -6.92 -16.35 0.45
C THR A 104 -7.17 -14.93 0.93
N GLY A 105 -7.89 -14.76 2.03
CA GLY A 105 -8.27 -13.46 2.58
C GLY A 105 -9.36 -12.74 1.79
N ARG A 106 -10.11 -13.46 0.95
CA ARG A 106 -11.14 -12.89 0.07
C ARG A 106 -12.46 -12.67 0.81
N TYR A 107 -13.11 -11.53 0.60
CA TYR A 107 -14.49 -11.33 1.04
C TYR A 107 -15.49 -11.99 0.09
N LEU A 108 -16.53 -12.58 0.67
CA LEU A 108 -17.62 -13.22 -0.06
C LEU A 108 -18.92 -12.49 0.28
N THR A 109 -19.66 -12.10 -0.75
CA THR A 109 -20.92 -11.35 -0.61
C THR A 109 -21.90 -11.80 -1.67
N ASP A 110 -23.20 -11.63 -1.41
CA ASP A 110 -24.21 -11.61 -2.47
C ASP A 110 -24.11 -10.27 -3.24
N PRO A 111 -23.81 -10.25 -4.56
CA PRO A 111 -23.70 -9.01 -5.32
C PRO A 111 -24.97 -8.15 -5.31
N ALA A 112 -26.15 -8.74 -5.10
CA ALA A 112 -27.41 -8.01 -5.06
C ALA A 112 -27.68 -7.34 -3.70
N SER A 113 -27.02 -7.80 -2.63
CA SER A 113 -27.29 -7.32 -1.28
C SER A 113 -26.62 -5.97 -0.97
N PRO A 114 -27.11 -5.21 0.03
CA PRO A 114 -26.44 -3.99 0.48
C PRO A 114 -24.96 -4.21 0.82
N THR A 115 -24.63 -5.38 1.37
CA THR A 115 -23.25 -5.78 1.66
C THR A 115 -22.42 -5.92 0.39
N GLY A 116 -22.95 -6.60 -0.62
CA GLY A 116 -22.29 -6.73 -1.93
C GLY A 116 -22.14 -5.40 -2.67
N GLN A 117 -23.13 -4.51 -2.58
CA GLN A 117 -23.03 -3.16 -3.16
C GLN A 117 -21.91 -2.35 -2.50
N LEU A 118 -21.78 -2.40 -1.17
CA LEU A 118 -20.68 -1.74 -0.45
C LEU A 118 -19.32 -2.29 -0.88
N VAL A 119 -19.16 -3.63 -0.84
CA VAL A 119 -17.89 -4.28 -1.23
C VAL A 119 -17.52 -3.94 -2.66
N ARG A 120 -18.48 -3.98 -3.59
CA ARG A 120 -18.26 -3.59 -5.00
C ARG A 120 -17.77 -2.14 -5.13
N VAL A 121 -18.39 -1.20 -4.40
CA VAL A 121 -17.95 0.20 -4.43
C VAL A 121 -16.52 0.35 -3.91
N ILE A 122 -16.14 -0.39 -2.87
CA ILE A 122 -14.76 -0.38 -2.38
C ILE A 122 -13.80 -0.99 -3.42
N GLU A 123 -14.18 -2.11 -4.04
CA GLU A 123 -13.39 -2.77 -5.10
C GLU A 123 -13.15 -1.81 -6.27
N GLU A 124 -14.20 -1.19 -6.79
CA GLU A 124 -14.14 -0.25 -7.91
C GLU A 124 -13.27 0.98 -7.60
N GLU A 125 -13.43 1.59 -6.42
CA GLU A 125 -12.74 2.85 -6.10
C GLU A 125 -11.33 2.67 -5.54
N TRP A 126 -11.13 1.64 -4.70
CA TRP A 126 -9.90 1.48 -3.93
C TRP A 126 -9.06 0.27 -4.32
N ASN A 127 -9.58 -0.61 -5.17
CA ASN A 127 -8.89 -1.83 -5.61
C ASN A 127 -8.95 -2.06 -7.13
N GLU A 128 -9.19 -1.00 -7.93
CA GLU A 128 -9.19 -1.05 -9.40
C GLU A 128 -10.20 -2.05 -10.00
N GLY A 129 -11.25 -2.39 -9.25
CA GLY A 129 -12.26 -3.39 -9.62
C GLY A 129 -11.85 -4.84 -9.36
N ASP A 130 -10.65 -5.09 -8.85
CA ASP A 130 -10.22 -6.42 -8.46
C ASP A 130 -10.89 -6.85 -7.15
N ALA A 131 -11.09 -8.17 -6.99
CA ALA A 131 -11.66 -8.72 -5.77
C ALA A 131 -10.81 -8.39 -4.53
N LEU A 132 -11.45 -7.86 -3.47
CA LEU A 132 -10.76 -7.52 -2.24
C LEU A 132 -10.17 -8.76 -1.57
N ARG A 133 -8.85 -8.72 -1.37
CA ARG A 133 -8.11 -9.70 -0.56
C ARG A 133 -7.31 -8.98 0.51
N ILE A 134 -7.36 -9.48 1.73
CA ILE A 134 -6.62 -8.92 2.86
C ILE A 134 -5.81 -10.00 3.56
N LYS A 135 -4.52 -9.73 3.78
CA LYS A 135 -3.71 -10.53 4.69
C LYS A 135 -3.91 -10.02 6.12
N THR A 136 -4.50 -10.84 6.97
CA THR A 136 -4.77 -10.52 8.38
C THR A 136 -4.26 -11.62 9.30
N PHE A 137 -3.75 -11.24 10.47
CA PHE A 137 -3.41 -12.17 11.56
C PHE A 137 -4.58 -12.33 12.53
N GLU A 138 -5.68 -11.60 12.32
CA GLU A 138 -6.83 -11.70 13.18
C GLU A 138 -7.62 -12.99 12.88
N PRO A 139 -7.93 -13.82 13.91
CA PRO A 139 -8.69 -15.06 13.71
C PRO A 139 -10.15 -14.82 13.32
N PHE A 140 -10.70 -13.63 13.61
CA PHE A 140 -12.10 -13.28 13.39
C PHE A 140 -12.21 -11.89 12.75
N PRO A 141 -11.79 -11.70 11.50
CA PRO A 141 -11.71 -10.36 10.88
C PRO A 141 -13.09 -9.72 10.65
N GLY A 142 -13.13 -8.38 10.57
CA GLY A 142 -14.29 -7.63 10.03
C GLY A 142 -14.05 -7.27 8.57
N LEU A 143 -14.84 -6.34 8.01
CA LEU A 143 -14.55 -5.76 6.68
C LEU A 143 -13.37 -4.79 6.77
N PHE A 144 -12.15 -5.32 6.67
CA PHE A 144 -10.90 -4.58 6.61
C PHE A 144 -10.41 -4.39 5.18
N VAL A 145 -9.88 -3.19 4.92
CA VAL A 145 -9.37 -2.78 3.62
C VAL A 145 -8.05 -2.04 3.84
N ALA A 146 -7.01 -2.41 3.10
CA ALA A 146 -5.73 -1.73 3.15
C ALA A 146 -5.28 -1.40 1.71
N PRO A 147 -5.86 -0.35 1.08
CA PRO A 147 -5.55 0.01 -0.30
C PRO A 147 -4.06 0.33 -0.48
N SER A 148 -3.55 0.11 -1.69
CA SER A 148 -2.14 0.34 -2.03
C SER A 148 -1.69 1.78 -1.74
N PHE A 149 -2.54 2.77 -2.02
CA PHE A 149 -2.28 4.19 -1.78
C PHE A 149 -2.42 4.62 -0.31
N ALA A 150 -3.10 3.82 0.52
CA ALA A 150 -3.50 4.25 1.85
C ALA A 150 -2.35 4.22 2.86
N HIS A 151 -2.39 5.18 3.78
CA HIS A 151 -1.44 5.31 4.89
C HIS A 151 -1.96 4.71 6.21
N GLN A 152 -3.20 4.24 6.25
CA GLN A 152 -3.83 3.52 7.37
C GLN A 152 -4.69 2.40 6.80
N THR A 153 -4.88 1.33 7.57
CA THR A 153 -5.92 0.34 7.30
C THR A 153 -7.28 0.97 7.58
N TYR A 154 -8.28 0.63 6.78
CA TYR A 154 -9.66 1.01 6.96
C TYR A 154 -10.48 -0.19 7.41
N ALA A 155 -11.52 0.07 8.20
CA ALA A 155 -12.57 -0.90 8.46
C ALA A 155 -13.93 -0.29 8.18
N PHE A 156 -14.88 -1.11 7.78
CA PHE A 156 -16.26 -0.69 7.56
C PHE A 156 -17.14 -1.45 8.53
N ALA A 157 -18.00 -0.72 9.24
CA ALA A 157 -18.94 -1.27 10.20
C ALA A 157 -20.38 -0.92 9.78
N ALA A 158 -21.28 -1.86 10.05
CA ALA A 158 -22.70 -1.55 10.08
C ALA A 158 -23.04 -0.98 11.46
N ASP A 159 -23.54 0.25 11.52
CA ASP A 159 -23.99 0.89 12.76
C ASP A 159 -25.43 1.37 12.57
N GLY A 160 -26.39 0.49 12.88
CA GLY A 160 -27.81 0.73 12.63
C GLY A 160 -28.10 0.84 11.13
N ASP A 161 -28.63 1.98 10.70
CA ASP A 161 -29.00 2.28 9.31
C ASP A 161 -27.87 2.95 8.50
N LYS A 162 -26.61 2.82 8.96
CA LYS A 162 -25.45 3.50 8.37
C LYS A 162 -24.21 2.61 8.25
N TRP A 163 -23.46 2.86 7.20
CA TRP A 163 -22.06 2.50 7.06
C TRP A 163 -21.19 3.49 7.84
N GLN A 164 -20.51 2.99 8.87
CA GLN A 164 -19.51 3.73 9.62
C GLN A 164 -18.13 3.32 9.13
N VAL A 165 -17.32 4.29 8.69
CA VAL A 165 -15.91 4.04 8.35
C VAL A 165 -15.06 4.19 9.61
N LEU A 166 -14.13 3.28 9.80
CA LEU A 166 -13.11 3.32 10.84
C LEU A 166 -11.74 3.24 10.21
N VAL A 167 -10.73 3.66 10.98
CA VAL A 167 -9.33 3.67 10.56
C VAL A 167 -8.47 3.05 11.64
N GLY A 168 -7.48 2.27 11.24
CA GLY A 168 -6.45 1.73 12.11
C GLY A 168 -5.70 2.88 12.78
N ARG A 169 -5.49 2.79 14.09
CA ARG A 169 -4.73 3.77 14.86
C ARG A 169 -3.27 3.81 14.45
N THR A 170 -2.73 2.69 13.96
CA THR A 170 -1.37 2.69 13.44
C THR A 170 -1.36 3.14 11.98
N GLY A 171 -0.43 4.05 11.68
CA GLY A 171 -0.09 4.36 10.30
C GLY A 171 0.72 3.22 9.70
N ARG A 172 0.60 3.03 8.40
CA ARG A 172 1.35 2.05 7.63
C ARG A 172 2.86 2.24 7.87
N PRO A 173 3.62 1.16 8.12
CA PRO A 173 5.06 1.26 8.29
C PRO A 173 5.74 1.89 7.07
N ALA A 174 6.76 2.72 7.31
CA ALA A 174 7.57 3.33 6.26
C ALA A 174 8.33 2.31 5.39
N SER A 175 8.44 1.05 5.84
CA SER A 175 9.00 -0.05 5.05
C SER A 175 8.07 -0.56 3.95
N ASP A 176 6.78 -0.25 4.02
CA ASP A 176 5.78 -0.89 3.16
C ASP A 176 5.57 -0.13 1.85
N TYR A 177 6.09 1.09 1.76
CA TYR A 177 6.02 1.94 0.59
C TYR A 177 7.15 2.97 0.58
N ARG A 178 7.50 3.44 -0.61
CA ARG A 178 8.48 4.51 -0.82
C ARG A 178 7.79 5.88 -0.82
N PHE A 179 8.55 6.94 -0.61
CA PHE A 179 8.03 8.32 -0.66
C PHE A 179 7.34 8.68 -1.98
N ASP A 180 7.72 8.04 -3.09
CA ASP A 180 7.10 8.28 -4.41
C ASP A 180 5.78 7.53 -4.61
N GLY A 181 5.28 6.84 -3.57
CA GLY A 181 4.05 6.06 -3.59
C GLY A 181 4.24 4.62 -4.05
N THR A 182 5.45 4.20 -4.42
CA THR A 182 5.70 2.80 -4.80
C THR A 182 5.43 1.88 -3.61
N VAL A 183 4.49 0.96 -3.78
CA VAL A 183 4.16 -0.04 -2.75
C VAL A 183 5.15 -1.20 -2.78
N LEU A 184 5.76 -1.48 -1.63
CA LEU A 184 6.70 -2.58 -1.43
C LEU A 184 6.05 -3.80 -0.79
N THR A 185 5.05 -3.60 0.06
CA THR A 185 4.29 -4.68 0.70
C THR A 185 2.83 -4.26 0.82
N PRO A 186 1.94 -4.73 -0.08
CA PRO A 186 0.55 -4.31 -0.09
C PRO A 186 -0.33 -5.09 0.91
N HIS A 187 -1.54 -4.57 1.18
CA HIS A 187 -2.70 -5.27 1.73
C HIS A 187 -2.52 -6.10 3.02
N ARG A 188 -2.04 -5.47 4.09
CA ARG A 188 -2.00 -6.11 5.42
C ARG A 188 -2.66 -5.29 6.51
N VAL A 189 -3.32 -5.98 7.43
CA VAL A 189 -3.69 -5.43 8.74
C VAL A 189 -2.53 -5.72 9.70
N PRO A 190 -1.96 -4.70 10.37
CA PRO A 190 -0.97 -4.93 11.41
C PRO A 190 -1.51 -5.82 12.54
N GLU A 191 -0.64 -6.62 13.15
CA GLU A 191 -1.03 -7.44 14.29
C GLU A 191 -1.45 -6.55 15.47
N GLY A 192 -2.61 -6.83 16.05
CA GLY A 192 -3.16 -6.04 17.16
C GLY A 192 -3.64 -4.63 16.77
N GLU A 193 -3.90 -4.38 15.49
CA GLU A 193 -4.45 -3.11 15.02
C GLU A 193 -5.77 -2.77 15.74
N LEU A 194 -5.91 -1.53 16.15
CA LEU A 194 -7.12 -1.03 16.80
C LEU A 194 -7.76 0.01 15.89
N PHE A 195 -9.07 -0.10 15.68
CA PHE A 195 -9.81 0.81 14.81
C PHE A 195 -10.52 1.90 15.61
N THR A 196 -10.46 3.13 15.11
CA THR A 196 -11.20 4.28 15.66
C THR A 196 -12.20 4.81 14.64
N ARG A 197 -13.34 5.31 15.12
CA ARG A 197 -14.38 5.90 14.26
C ARG A 197 -13.89 7.23 13.69
N ILE A 198 -14.18 7.46 12.41
CA ILE A 198 -13.94 8.75 11.75
C ILE A 198 -15.26 9.41 11.36
N PRO A 199 -15.29 10.72 11.04
CA PRO A 199 -16.51 11.45 10.69
C PRO A 199 -17.20 11.03 9.38
N ILE A 200 -16.75 9.94 8.73
CA ILE A 200 -17.36 9.40 7.52
C ILE A 200 -18.44 8.39 7.93
N VAL A 201 -19.69 8.81 7.74
CA VAL A 201 -20.88 8.01 8.02
C VAL A 201 -21.86 8.19 6.86
N VAL A 202 -22.29 7.08 6.27
CA VAL A 202 -23.15 7.08 5.07
C VAL A 202 -24.35 6.16 5.31
N PRO A 203 -25.59 6.55 4.95
CA PRO A 203 -26.74 5.63 5.05
C PRO A 203 -26.54 4.35 4.24
N LEU A 204 -27.06 3.20 4.72
CA LEU A 204 -26.80 1.90 4.08
C LEU A 204 -27.11 1.88 2.58
N GLU A 205 -28.22 2.51 2.17
CA GLU A 205 -28.73 2.52 0.79
C GLU A 205 -28.03 3.52 -0.14
N ARG A 206 -27.17 4.40 0.38
CA ARG A 206 -26.59 5.52 -0.38
C ARG A 206 -25.17 5.24 -0.85
N PHE A 207 -25.03 4.19 -1.66
CA PHE A 207 -23.73 3.72 -2.17
C PHE A 207 -22.96 4.78 -2.98
N GLU A 208 -23.64 5.65 -3.71
CA GLU A 208 -22.98 6.75 -4.45
C GLU A 208 -22.40 7.83 -3.52
N GLU A 209 -23.00 8.04 -2.35
CA GLU A 209 -22.39 8.90 -1.32
C GLU A 209 -21.13 8.24 -0.76
N MET A 210 -21.16 6.92 -0.51
CA MET A 210 -19.96 6.16 -0.11
C MET A 210 -18.86 6.30 -1.16
N ARG A 211 -19.19 6.06 -2.44
CA ARG A 211 -18.27 6.22 -3.57
C ARG A 211 -17.58 7.58 -3.55
N THR A 212 -18.36 8.65 -3.39
CA THR A 212 -17.84 10.02 -3.30
C THR A 212 -16.86 10.18 -2.12
N GLN A 213 -17.18 9.61 -0.95
CA GLN A 213 -16.28 9.67 0.21
C GLN A 213 -14.98 8.90 -0.03
N LEU A 214 -15.05 7.71 -0.64
CA LEU A 214 -13.87 6.91 -0.99
C LEU A 214 -12.95 7.66 -1.98
N GLN A 215 -13.52 8.29 -3.00
CA GLN A 215 -12.80 9.09 -3.98
C GLN A 215 -12.13 10.31 -3.35
N LEU A 216 -12.83 11.01 -2.46
CA LEU A 216 -12.28 12.16 -1.74
C LEU A 216 -11.09 11.76 -0.86
N GLU A 217 -11.21 10.63 -0.16
CA GLU A 217 -10.13 10.10 0.68
C GLU A 217 -8.89 9.75 -0.15
N GLN A 218 -9.06 9.04 -1.27
CA GLN A 218 -7.98 8.69 -2.18
C GLN A 218 -7.34 9.93 -2.81
N THR A 219 -8.14 10.83 -3.35
CA THR A 219 -7.69 12.07 -4.00
C THR A 219 -6.86 12.92 -3.05
N GLU A 220 -7.31 13.09 -1.80
CA GLU A 220 -6.57 13.87 -0.80
C GLU A 220 -5.20 13.25 -0.47
N ILE A 221 -5.13 11.93 -0.32
CA ILE A 221 -3.88 11.22 -0.04
C ILE A 221 -2.90 11.37 -1.21
N LEU A 222 -3.35 11.11 -2.43
CA LEU A 222 -2.51 11.18 -3.62
C LEU A 222 -2.06 12.62 -3.92
N THR A 223 -2.96 13.60 -3.76
CA THR A 223 -2.64 15.02 -3.95
C THR A 223 -1.59 15.48 -2.94
N PHE A 224 -1.72 15.09 -1.67
CA PHE A 224 -0.72 15.43 -0.65
C PHE A 224 0.65 14.84 -1.00
N LEU A 225 0.68 13.56 -1.42
CA LEU A 225 1.91 12.90 -1.82
C LEU A 225 2.57 13.60 -3.01
N GLU A 226 1.79 13.94 -4.04
CA GLU A 226 2.27 14.65 -5.23
C GLU A 226 2.81 16.05 -4.88
N GLN A 227 2.09 16.80 -4.03
CA GLN A 227 2.52 18.12 -3.58
C GLN A 227 3.83 18.02 -2.78
N ALA A 228 3.93 17.07 -1.86
CA ALA A 228 5.15 16.87 -1.07
C ALA A 228 6.35 16.46 -1.94
N MET A 229 6.12 15.57 -2.91
CA MET A 229 7.09 15.20 -3.94
C MET A 229 7.56 16.41 -4.74
N LYS A 230 6.62 17.25 -5.20
CA LYS A 230 6.91 18.44 -6.01
C LYS A 230 7.73 19.45 -5.22
N THR A 231 7.33 19.76 -3.98
CA THR A 231 8.05 20.69 -3.11
C THR A 231 9.48 20.25 -2.87
N ILE A 232 9.73 18.97 -2.54
CA ILE A 232 11.10 18.50 -2.36
C ILE A 232 11.89 18.58 -3.68
N ARG A 233 11.25 18.27 -4.82
CA ARG A 233 11.89 18.30 -6.14
C ARG A 233 12.28 19.68 -6.64
N GLU A 234 11.69 20.74 -6.10
CA GLU A 234 12.13 22.11 -6.39
C GLU A 234 13.56 22.35 -5.87
N PHE A 235 13.94 21.69 -4.77
CA PHE A 235 15.28 21.75 -4.18
C PHE A 235 16.17 20.57 -4.61
N ASP A 236 15.59 19.40 -4.86
CA ASP A 236 16.30 18.19 -5.30
C ASP A 236 15.57 17.50 -6.46
N PRO A 237 15.85 17.87 -7.72
CA PRO A 237 15.19 17.30 -8.90
C PRO A 237 15.37 15.79 -9.07
N SER A 238 16.37 15.17 -8.41
CA SER A 238 16.61 13.73 -8.42
C SER A 238 15.70 12.95 -7.46
N PHE A 239 15.05 13.67 -6.54
CA PHE A 239 14.30 13.08 -5.45
C PHE A 239 13.11 12.22 -5.92
N GLY A 240 12.98 11.03 -5.33
CA GLY A 240 12.01 9.98 -5.68
C GLY A 240 12.39 9.15 -6.91
N PHE A 241 13.50 9.44 -7.59
CA PHE A 241 14.00 8.57 -8.64
C PHE A 241 14.80 7.42 -8.01
N ALA A 242 14.23 6.22 -7.97
CA ALA A 242 14.95 5.03 -7.50
C ALA A 242 15.77 4.41 -8.62
N TRP A 243 17.06 4.30 -8.38
CA TRP A 243 17.96 3.50 -9.19
C TRP A 243 18.16 2.15 -8.50
N ARG A 244 17.62 1.06 -9.05
CA ARG A 244 17.86 -0.30 -8.52
C ARG A 244 17.57 -0.45 -7.00
N GLY A 245 16.61 0.31 -6.46
CA GLY A 245 16.25 0.31 -5.04
C GLY A 245 17.21 1.05 -4.10
N THR A 246 17.96 2.06 -4.55
CA THR A 246 18.76 2.92 -3.68
C THR A 246 17.92 3.94 -2.89
N VAL A 247 18.47 4.33 -1.74
CA VAL A 247 17.96 5.37 -0.84
C VAL A 247 17.89 6.71 -1.59
N THR A 248 16.82 7.48 -1.41
CA THR A 248 16.76 8.84 -1.95
C THR A 248 17.82 9.69 -1.25
N PHE A 249 18.50 10.61 -1.92
CA PHE A 249 19.41 11.53 -1.25
C PHE A 249 18.75 12.91 -1.14
N PHE A 250 19.07 13.67 -0.09
CA PHE A 250 18.71 15.07 0.08
C PHE A 250 19.96 15.78 0.58
N HIS A 251 20.45 16.76 -0.18
CA HIS A 251 21.74 17.41 0.09
C HIS A 251 22.92 16.42 0.22
N GLY A 252 22.92 15.33 -0.55
CA GLY A 252 23.96 14.30 -0.51
C GLY A 252 23.89 13.36 0.70
N VAL A 253 22.90 13.51 1.58
CA VAL A 253 22.63 12.61 2.71
C VAL A 253 21.53 11.62 2.31
N PRO A 254 21.71 10.30 2.52
CA PRO A 254 20.64 9.34 2.28
C PRO A 254 19.46 9.64 3.20
N VAL A 255 18.33 10.02 2.59
CA VAL A 255 17.04 10.21 3.23
C VAL A 255 16.02 9.26 2.60
N ASN A 256 15.34 8.48 3.44
CA ASN A 256 14.12 7.82 2.98
C ASN A 256 12.94 8.47 3.70
N PRO A 257 12.48 9.65 3.24
CA PRO A 257 11.31 10.24 3.83
C PRO A 257 10.09 9.36 3.50
N PHE A 258 9.04 9.47 4.30
CA PHE A 258 7.72 8.93 3.99
C PHE A 258 6.69 10.00 4.36
N ALA A 259 5.70 10.19 3.49
CA ALA A 259 4.58 11.09 3.72
C ALA A 259 3.38 10.28 4.22
N GLN A 260 2.61 10.85 5.14
CA GLN A 260 1.38 10.26 5.63
C GLN A 260 0.31 11.31 5.84
N ARG A 261 -0.89 10.98 5.37
CA ARG A 261 -2.13 11.57 5.85
C ARG A 261 -2.78 10.57 6.79
N LEU A 262 -2.99 10.97 8.04
CA LEU A 262 -3.57 10.13 9.07
C LEU A 262 -4.84 10.76 9.61
N TRP A 263 -5.83 9.93 9.91
CA TRP A 263 -6.91 10.23 10.82
C TRP A 263 -6.45 9.97 12.26
N LEU A 264 -6.75 10.91 13.15
CA LEU A 264 -6.50 10.82 14.58
C LEU A 264 -7.77 10.35 15.32
N GLU A 265 -7.60 9.91 16.57
CA GLU A 265 -8.70 9.42 17.42
C GLU A 265 -9.79 10.46 17.67
N ASN A 266 -9.44 11.75 17.64
CA ASN A 266 -10.40 12.84 17.80
C ASN A 266 -11.17 13.16 16.50
N GLY A 267 -11.01 12.36 15.44
CA GLY A 267 -11.64 12.57 14.15
C GLY A 267 -11.03 13.71 13.33
N GLN A 268 -9.86 14.24 13.71
CA GLN A 268 -9.13 15.21 12.90
C GLN A 268 -8.09 14.53 12.02
N LYS A 269 -7.70 15.21 10.94
CA LYS A 269 -6.61 14.76 10.06
C LYS A 269 -5.27 15.33 10.53
N ARG A 270 -4.20 14.63 10.18
CA ARG A 270 -2.82 15.06 10.37
C ARG A 270 -2.00 14.67 9.15
N PHE A 271 -1.31 15.65 8.60
CA PHE A 271 -0.41 15.50 7.48
C PHE A 271 1.01 15.58 8.03
N ARG A 272 1.85 14.58 7.74
CA ARG A 272 3.21 14.53 8.24
C ARG A 272 4.18 13.95 7.23
N ILE A 273 5.40 14.46 7.25
CA ILE A 273 6.52 14.00 6.43
C ILE A 273 7.66 13.73 7.39
N MET A 274 8.18 12.51 7.38
CA MET A 274 9.19 12.04 8.34
C MET A 274 10.31 11.31 7.63
N GLN A 275 11.48 11.22 8.24
CA GLN A 275 12.61 10.43 7.75
C GLN A 275 12.63 9.04 8.39
N GLN A 276 12.59 7.97 7.60
CA GLN A 276 12.51 6.57 8.06
C GLN A 276 13.65 6.18 9.01
N GLY A 277 14.86 6.69 8.78
CA GLY A 277 16.07 6.29 9.54
C GLY A 277 16.28 7.02 10.88
N SER A 278 15.58 8.13 11.13
CA SER A 278 15.87 8.99 12.30
C SER A 278 14.63 9.34 13.13
N SER A 279 13.43 8.89 12.74
CA SER A 279 12.14 9.34 13.32
C SER A 279 11.94 10.86 13.35
N ARG A 280 12.82 11.61 12.65
CA ARG A 280 12.75 13.07 12.55
C ARG A 280 11.54 13.46 11.71
N ILE A 281 10.70 14.31 12.27
CA ILE A 281 9.61 14.97 11.55
C ILE A 281 10.23 16.11 10.74
N LEU A 282 10.10 16.04 9.41
CA LEU A 282 10.51 17.11 8.50
C LEU A 282 9.42 18.18 8.41
N ALA A 283 8.17 17.77 8.36
CA ALA A 283 7.03 18.66 8.34
C ALA A 283 5.79 18.02 8.97
N ILE A 284 4.93 18.84 9.57
CA ILE A 284 3.66 18.43 10.15
C ILE A 284 2.65 19.56 10.06
N GLY A 285 1.39 19.22 9.76
CA GLY A 285 0.30 20.17 9.67
C GLY A 285 -1.06 19.51 9.95
N ALA A 286 -2.04 20.32 10.35
CA ALA A 286 -3.43 19.88 10.45
C ALA A 286 -4.08 19.81 9.06
N THR A 287 -3.56 20.59 8.10
CA THR A 287 -3.96 20.56 6.69
C THR A 287 -2.79 20.21 5.77
N SER A 288 -3.10 19.78 4.53
CA SER A 288 -2.07 19.56 3.50
C SER A 288 -1.24 20.84 3.27
N ALA A 289 -1.90 21.99 3.12
CA ALA A 289 -1.23 23.26 2.85
C ALA A 289 -0.24 23.66 3.95
N GLU A 290 -0.60 23.49 5.23
CA GLU A 290 0.30 23.75 6.35
C GLU A 290 1.52 22.83 6.33
N ALA A 291 1.31 21.53 6.10
CA ALA A 291 2.41 20.56 6.05
C ALA A 291 3.36 20.84 4.87
N ILE A 292 2.82 21.22 3.71
CA ILE A 292 3.62 21.58 2.53
C ILE A 292 4.41 22.87 2.77
N HIS A 293 3.81 23.89 3.39
CA HIS A 293 4.52 25.12 3.74
C HIS A 293 5.64 24.86 4.77
N SER A 294 5.37 24.03 5.78
CA SER A 294 6.39 23.62 6.75
C SER A 294 7.51 22.81 6.09
N LEU A 295 7.18 21.98 5.09
CA LEU A 295 8.17 21.23 4.34
C LEU A 295 9.08 22.16 3.55
N ASP A 296 8.50 23.09 2.78
CA ASP A 296 9.21 24.09 1.98
C ASP A 296 10.24 24.86 2.83
N GLN A 297 9.83 25.35 4.01
CA GLN A 297 10.75 25.99 4.95
C GLN A 297 11.85 25.03 5.44
N ALA A 298 11.50 23.80 5.82
CA ALA A 298 12.46 22.84 6.34
C ALA A 298 13.51 22.43 5.30
N VAL A 299 13.11 22.30 4.04
CA VAL A 299 14.03 21.93 2.96
C VAL A 299 14.86 23.13 2.49
N GLY A 300 14.29 24.34 2.49
CA GLY A 300 15.01 25.57 2.12
C GLY A 300 16.05 26.03 3.15
N VAL A 301 15.87 25.73 4.45
CA VAL A 301 16.85 26.07 5.50
C VAL A 301 18.13 25.20 5.44
N GLY A 302 18.10 24.09 4.70
CA GLY A 302 19.24 23.19 4.52
C GLY A 302 20.36 23.72 3.61
N GLU A 303 20.18 24.88 2.96
CA GLU A 303 21.17 25.48 2.07
C GLU A 303 22.35 26.08 2.89
N PRO A 304 23.58 25.56 2.77
CA PRO A 304 24.75 26.35 3.10
C PRO A 304 24.85 27.43 2.01
N GLU A 305 24.56 28.68 2.37
CA GLU A 305 24.81 29.86 1.52
C GLU A 305 24.16 29.85 0.12
N GLY A 306 22.91 29.36 -0.02
CA GLY A 306 22.14 29.52 -1.26
C GLY A 306 22.71 28.77 -2.47
N THR A 307 23.62 27.82 -2.25
CA THR A 307 24.19 27.03 -3.35
C THR A 307 23.39 25.74 -3.52
N PRO A 308 22.67 25.56 -4.65
CA PRO A 308 21.89 24.35 -4.89
C PRO A 308 22.79 23.11 -4.91
N VAL A 309 22.26 21.99 -4.45
CA VAL A 309 22.96 20.70 -4.48
C VAL A 309 23.37 20.36 -5.91
N SER A 310 24.61 19.92 -6.10
CA SER A 310 25.12 19.49 -7.41
C SER A 310 24.26 18.35 -7.95
N SER A 311 23.59 18.58 -9.08
CA SER A 311 22.81 17.57 -9.80
C SER A 311 23.72 16.45 -10.30
N VAL A 312 24.97 16.78 -10.64
CA VAL A 312 26.02 15.78 -10.95
C VAL A 312 26.31 14.90 -9.74
N GLY A 313 26.54 15.50 -8.57
CA GLY A 313 26.79 14.76 -7.33
C GLY A 313 25.64 13.84 -6.96
N GLN A 314 24.39 14.32 -7.04
CA GLN A 314 23.18 13.53 -6.80
C GLN A 314 23.06 12.33 -7.75
N PHE A 315 23.28 12.55 -9.04
CA PHE A 315 23.26 11.50 -10.06
C PHE A 315 24.30 10.41 -9.75
N ILE A 316 25.54 10.82 -9.48
CA ILE A 316 26.64 9.90 -9.15
C ILE A 316 26.30 9.10 -7.88
N LEU A 317 25.87 9.76 -6.80
CA LEU A 317 25.51 9.09 -5.54
C LEU A 317 24.30 8.14 -5.69
N GLY A 318 23.31 8.50 -6.50
CA GLY A 318 22.11 7.69 -6.73
C GLY A 318 22.38 6.41 -7.51
N ILE A 319 23.32 6.46 -8.46
CA ILE A 319 23.76 5.34 -9.30
C ILE A 319 24.76 4.43 -8.60
N TRP A 320 25.75 5.07 -7.98
CA TRP A 320 26.91 4.40 -7.45
C TRP A 320 26.51 3.78 -6.12
N LYS A 321 25.84 2.62 -6.18
CA LYS A 321 25.68 1.75 -5.03
C LYS A 321 27.07 1.50 -4.45
N GLN A 322 27.23 1.93 -3.20
CA GLN A 322 28.19 1.47 -2.20
C GLN A 322 28.42 -0.04 -2.37
N PHE A 323 29.53 -0.44 -2.99
CA PHE A 323 29.96 -1.83 -3.01
C PHE A 323 30.77 -2.21 -1.77
N GLU A 324 31.20 -1.24 -0.95
CA GLU A 324 31.95 -1.53 0.28
C GLU A 324 31.55 -0.57 1.40
N SER A 325 31.34 -1.12 2.58
CA SER A 325 30.97 -0.45 3.84
C SER A 325 32.13 0.28 4.51
N ASP A 326 33.21 0.55 3.78
CA ASP A 326 34.44 1.12 4.34
C ASP A 326 34.52 2.62 4.00
N GLU A 327 34.92 3.45 4.96
CA GLU A 327 35.02 4.91 4.78
C GLU A 327 36.21 5.30 3.86
N ALA A 328 37.01 4.35 3.37
CA ALA A 328 38.06 4.60 2.39
C ALA A 328 37.55 4.76 0.94
N THR A 329 36.23 4.66 0.73
CA THR A 329 35.57 4.44 -0.57
C THR A 329 35.05 5.73 -1.21
N TYR A 330 35.83 6.82 -1.18
CA TYR A 330 35.37 8.14 -1.68
C TYR A 330 35.81 8.44 -3.12
N MET A 331 34.91 9.05 -3.90
CA MET A 331 35.23 9.73 -5.15
C MET A 331 36.17 10.92 -4.87
N THR A 332 37.24 11.06 -5.65
CA THR A 332 38.24 12.13 -5.42
C THR A 332 37.97 13.39 -6.22
N ASP A 333 37.46 13.26 -7.45
CA ASP A 333 37.08 14.40 -8.28
C ASP A 333 36.07 13.99 -9.37
N VAL A 334 35.48 15.00 -10.02
CA VAL A 334 34.66 14.86 -11.22
C VAL A 334 35.30 15.68 -12.34
N ASP A 335 35.80 15.01 -13.37
CA ASP A 335 36.45 15.64 -14.51
C ASP A 335 35.48 15.74 -15.71
N CYS A 336 35.28 16.97 -16.19
CA CYS A 336 34.38 17.28 -17.30
C CYS A 336 35.20 17.62 -18.55
N GLU A 337 35.30 16.67 -19.48
CA GLU A 337 36.08 16.84 -20.70
C GLU A 337 35.23 17.38 -21.85
N GLY A 338 35.65 18.49 -22.45
CA GLY A 338 34.98 19.06 -23.63
C GLY A 338 33.57 19.65 -23.34
N ILE A 339 33.19 19.79 -22.07
CA ILE A 339 31.93 20.40 -21.63
C ILE A 339 32.14 21.13 -20.30
N SER A 340 31.55 22.30 -20.14
CA SER A 340 31.69 23.03 -18.87
C SER A 340 30.88 22.36 -17.77
N ARG A 341 31.38 22.42 -16.52
CA ARG A 341 30.67 21.85 -15.36
C ARG A 341 29.25 22.40 -15.23
N GLN A 342 29.03 23.69 -15.48
CA GLN A 342 27.69 24.29 -15.45
C GLN A 342 26.74 23.73 -16.53
N GLN A 343 27.26 23.41 -17.73
CA GLN A 343 26.48 22.76 -18.78
C GLN A 343 26.11 21.33 -18.40
N VAL A 344 27.05 20.59 -17.80
CA VAL A 344 26.79 19.24 -17.27
C VAL A 344 25.71 19.27 -16.19
N GLU A 345 25.84 20.16 -15.20
CA GLU A 345 24.85 20.36 -14.12
C GLU A 345 23.45 20.61 -14.68
N ASN A 346 23.30 21.57 -15.61
CA ASN A 346 22.00 21.89 -16.18
C ASN A 346 21.41 20.71 -16.98
N ARG A 347 22.23 20.01 -17.78
CA ARG A 347 21.80 18.85 -18.56
C ARG A 347 21.27 17.75 -17.66
N ILE A 348 22.06 17.34 -16.67
CA ILE A 348 21.66 16.31 -15.70
C ILE A 348 20.40 16.73 -14.97
N ARG A 349 20.31 17.97 -14.48
CA ARG A 349 19.11 18.48 -13.81
C ARG A 349 17.86 18.35 -14.66
N HIS A 350 17.92 18.76 -15.93
CA HIS A 350 16.78 18.67 -16.84
C HIS A 350 16.41 17.23 -17.19
N SER A 351 17.39 16.35 -17.38
CA SER A 351 17.16 14.93 -17.66
C SER A 351 16.60 14.19 -16.45
N LEU A 352 17.07 14.51 -15.24
CA LEU A 352 16.51 14.01 -13.97
C LEU A 352 15.05 14.44 -13.81
N ALA A 353 14.76 15.73 -14.03
CA ALA A 353 13.40 16.26 -14.00
C ALA A 353 12.47 15.58 -15.02
N ARG A 354 13.01 15.23 -16.21
CA ARG A 354 12.31 14.47 -17.26
C ARG A 354 12.25 12.97 -17.03
N ARG A 355 12.93 12.45 -16.01
CA ARG A 355 13.05 11.02 -15.71
C ARG A 355 13.57 10.21 -16.91
N GLU A 356 14.57 10.74 -17.60
CA GLU A 356 15.20 10.02 -18.71
C GLU A 356 15.80 8.69 -18.21
N PRO A 357 15.71 7.60 -18.98
CA PRO A 357 16.33 6.34 -18.62
C PRO A 357 17.86 6.44 -18.73
N ILE A 358 18.56 5.53 -18.04
CA ILE A 358 20.01 5.46 -18.09
C ILE A 358 20.44 4.22 -18.82
N GLU A 359 21.29 4.43 -19.81
CA GLU A 359 21.79 3.39 -20.67
C GLU A 359 23.15 2.93 -20.16
N TRP A 360 23.23 1.70 -19.68
CA TRP A 360 24.50 1.10 -19.27
C TRP A 360 25.20 0.53 -20.50
N LEU A 361 26.32 1.15 -20.90
CA LEU A 361 27.12 0.71 -22.05
C LEU A 361 28.06 -0.43 -21.66
N THR A 362 28.63 -0.36 -20.46
CA THR A 362 29.57 -1.36 -19.96
C THR A 362 29.39 -1.48 -18.46
N GLN A 363 29.18 -2.71 -18.00
CA GLN A 363 29.08 -3.02 -16.58
C GLN A 363 29.86 -4.30 -16.32
N THR A 364 31.03 -4.20 -15.67
CA THR A 364 31.91 -5.36 -15.48
C THR A 364 32.50 -5.42 -14.08
N GLN A 365 32.93 -6.63 -13.67
CA GLN A 365 33.58 -6.84 -12.39
C GLN A 365 35.05 -6.41 -12.36
N ASN A 366 35.66 -6.06 -13.49
CA ASN A 366 37.12 -5.88 -13.61
C ASN A 366 37.54 -4.64 -14.42
N SER A 367 36.61 -3.79 -14.85
CA SER A 367 36.88 -2.57 -15.60
C SER A 367 36.00 -1.42 -15.13
N ASN A 368 36.25 -0.23 -15.68
CA ASN A 368 35.40 0.93 -15.42
C ASN A 368 33.98 0.66 -15.90
N ASP A 369 33.01 1.07 -15.11
CA ASP A 369 31.61 1.06 -15.51
C ASP A 369 31.31 2.31 -16.34
N VAL A 370 30.54 2.15 -17.41
CA VAL A 370 30.23 3.23 -18.34
C VAL A 370 28.72 3.29 -18.55
N CYS A 371 28.13 4.46 -18.35
CA CYS A 371 26.73 4.70 -18.68
C CYS A 371 26.53 6.00 -19.48
N GLN A 372 25.41 6.10 -20.19
CA GLN A 372 24.94 7.30 -20.85
C GLN A 372 23.68 7.84 -20.20
N PHE A 373 23.65 9.16 -20.04
CA PHE A 373 22.51 9.91 -19.52
C PHE A 373 22.62 11.39 -19.92
N ALA A 374 21.50 12.07 -20.16
CA ALA A 374 21.49 13.51 -20.50
C ALA A 374 22.35 13.89 -21.73
N GLY A 375 22.55 12.95 -22.66
CA GLY A 375 23.47 13.10 -23.79
C GLY A 375 24.94 13.22 -23.37
N LEU A 376 25.29 12.62 -22.23
CA LEU A 376 26.63 12.57 -21.66
C LEU A 376 27.01 11.11 -21.39
N THR A 377 28.29 10.80 -21.56
CA THR A 377 28.90 9.53 -21.18
C THR A 377 29.62 9.71 -19.85
N PHE A 378 29.26 8.89 -18.87
CA PHE A 378 29.89 8.81 -17.55
C PHE A 378 30.75 7.58 -17.48
N THR A 379 31.99 7.74 -17.04
CA THR A 379 32.90 6.63 -16.74
C THR A 379 33.21 6.64 -15.25
N PHE A 380 32.76 5.60 -14.56
CA PHE A 380 33.02 5.40 -13.13
C PHE A 380 34.30 4.59 -12.95
N PRO A 381 35.17 4.97 -12.00
CA PRO A 381 36.39 4.24 -11.74
C PRO A 381 36.07 2.85 -11.18
N HIS A 382 36.78 1.84 -11.68
CA HIS A 382 36.60 0.45 -11.25
C HIS A 382 36.85 0.23 -9.74
N ARG A 383 37.80 0.97 -9.14
CA ARG A 383 38.13 0.88 -7.70
C ARG A 383 38.31 2.28 -7.08
N PRO A 384 37.74 2.53 -5.90
CA PRO A 384 37.99 3.75 -5.12
C PRO A 384 39.40 3.80 -4.51
N PRO A 385 39.94 5.00 -4.21
CA PRO A 385 39.44 6.31 -4.62
C PRO A 385 39.74 6.58 -6.11
N GLY A 386 38.81 7.25 -6.82
CA GLY A 386 38.98 7.53 -8.26
C GLY A 386 38.18 8.73 -8.76
N ILE A 387 38.44 9.10 -10.02
CA ILE A 387 37.83 10.25 -10.70
C ILE A 387 36.68 9.76 -11.59
N VAL A 388 35.53 10.42 -11.54
CA VAL A 388 34.45 10.20 -12.50
C VAL A 388 34.67 11.11 -13.70
N HIS A 389 34.79 10.52 -14.89
CA HIS A 389 34.94 11.29 -16.13
C HIS A 389 33.58 11.46 -16.82
N ILE A 390 33.27 12.70 -17.20
CA ILE A 390 32.05 13.08 -17.90
C ILE A 390 32.42 13.70 -19.23
N LYS A 391 31.91 13.13 -20.33
CA LYS A 391 32.09 13.65 -21.69
C LYS A 391 30.74 13.78 -22.37
N ARG A 392 30.67 14.54 -23.46
CA ARG A 392 29.50 14.49 -24.35
C ARG A 392 29.40 13.09 -24.95
N ALA A 393 28.19 12.54 -25.03
CA ALA A 393 27.98 11.34 -25.82
C ALA A 393 28.38 11.68 -27.26
N GLU A 394 29.23 10.84 -27.85
CA GLU A 394 29.50 10.95 -29.29
C GLU A 394 28.19 10.62 -30.00
N ASP A 395 27.75 11.51 -30.90
CA ASP A 395 26.60 11.22 -31.75
C ASP A 395 26.94 9.95 -32.55
N VAL A 396 26.33 8.82 -32.18
CA VAL A 396 26.29 7.62 -33.02
C VAL A 396 25.29 7.92 -34.14
N SER A 397 25.61 8.91 -34.96
CA SER A 397 24.98 9.15 -36.24
C SER A 397 26.04 8.93 -37.31
N SER A 398 25.77 7.92 -38.14
CA SER A 398 26.48 7.50 -39.35
C SER A 398 27.82 6.75 -39.20
N SER A 399 27.69 5.43 -39.11
CA SER A 399 28.44 4.51 -39.97
C SER A 399 27.50 3.49 -40.58
#